data_AF-A0A3S2X0G5-F1
#
_entry.id   AF-A0A3S2X0G5-F1
#
_cell.length_a   1.000
_cell.length_b   1.000
_cell.length_c   1.000
_cell.angle_alpha   90.00
_cell.angle_beta   90.00
_cell.angle_gamma   90.00
#
_symmetry.space_group_name_H-M   'P 1'
#
loop_
_entity.id
_entity.type
_entity.pdbx_description
1 polymer ?
#
loop_
_entity_poly.entity_id
_entity_poly.type
_entity_poly.pdbx_seq_one_letter_code
_entity_poly.pdbx_strand_id
1 'polypeptide(L)'
;MTENSITIRFAILLGLLEGREPMPKDVGMAVSPEEFNTEVQRMEHEGIIANVKYARGAHDEVLVVFLKEAVVTPRGNAYIDELMKRYS
;
A
#
# COMPACT_ATOMS: atom_id res chain seq x y z
N MET A 1 -14.91 1.65 2.85
CA MET A 1 -13.55 1.33 3.32
C MET A 1 -13.72 0.42 4.52
N THR A 2 -13.19 -0.80 4.47
CA THR A 2 -13.24 -1.75 5.60
C THR A 2 -12.10 -1.45 6.58
N GLU A 3 -12.18 -1.91 7.84
CA GLU A 3 -11.06 -1.77 8.79
C GLU A 3 -9.77 -2.40 8.25
N ASN A 4 -9.86 -3.58 7.62
CA ASN A 4 -8.72 -4.25 6.97
C ASN A 4 -8.01 -3.36 5.94
N SER A 5 -8.77 -2.60 5.14
CA SER A 5 -8.23 -1.71 4.11
C SER A 5 -7.36 -0.60 4.74
N ILE A 6 -7.75 -0.08 5.90
CA ILE A 6 -6.99 0.96 6.61
C ILE A 6 -5.67 0.38 7.14
N THR A 7 -5.70 -0.80 7.75
CA THR A 7 -4.50 -1.46 8.27
C THR A 7 -3.51 -1.78 7.16
N ILE A 8 -3.98 -2.29 6.02
CA ILE A 8 -3.14 -2.56 4.84
C ILE A 8 -2.50 -1.27 4.33
N ARG A 9 -3.30 -0.21 4.13
CA ARG A 9 -2.79 1.10 3.69
C ARG A 9 -1.72 1.63 4.63
N PHE A 10 -1.94 1.52 5.94
CA PHE A 10 -0.98 2.00 6.93
C PHE A 10 0.36 1.24 6.85
N ALA A 11 0.33 -0.09 6.72
CA ALA A 11 1.54 -0.89 6.57
C ALA A 11 2.32 -0.53 5.28
N ILE A 12 1.61 -0.28 4.17
CA ILE A 12 2.23 0.16 2.91
C ILE A 12 2.90 1.53 3.08
N LEU A 13 2.19 2.49 3.65
CA LEU A 13 2.70 3.85 3.87
C LEU A 13 3.93 3.84 4.79
N LEU A 14 3.86 3.10 5.90
CA LEU A 14 4.96 2.98 6.85
C LEU A 14 6.21 2.36 6.20
N GLY A 15 6.04 1.26 5.46
CA GLY A 15 7.15 0.61 4.76
C GLY A 15 7.86 1.58 3.81
N LEU A 16 7.10 2.32 2.99
CA LEU A 16 7.66 3.29 2.04
C LEU A 16 8.36 4.46 2.75
N LEU A 17 7.80 4.98 3.84
CA LEU A 17 8.42 6.06 4.62
C LEU A 17 9.73 5.63 5.29
N GLU A 18 9.84 4.36 5.67
CA GLU A 18 11.08 3.77 6.20
C GLU A 18 12.07 3.35 5.11
N GLY A 19 11.73 3.55 3.83
CA GLY A 19 12.57 3.14 2.71
C GLY A 19 12.66 1.62 2.53
N ARG A 20 11.67 0.88 3.02
CA ARG A 20 11.56 -0.58 2.91
C ARG A 20 10.47 -0.96 1.91
N GLU A 21 10.64 -2.11 1.26
CA GLU A 21 9.58 -2.68 0.42
C GLU A 21 8.44 -3.22 1.31
N PRO A 22 7.20 -2.72 1.17
CA PRO A 22 6.08 -3.22 1.95
C PRO A 22 5.60 -4.58 1.47
N MET A 23 5.30 -5.48 2.40
CA MET A 23 4.88 -6.85 2.13
C MET A 23 3.59 -7.21 2.90
N PRO A 24 2.79 -8.19 2.43
CA PRO A 24 1.56 -8.62 3.12
C PRO A 24 1.77 -9.03 4.59
N LYS A 25 2.93 -9.60 4.92
CA LYS A 25 3.31 -9.99 6.28
C LYS A 25 3.48 -8.81 7.25
N ASP A 26 3.64 -7.59 6.74
CA ASP A 26 3.89 -6.39 7.55
C ASP A 26 2.59 -5.80 8.12
N VAL A 27 1.42 -6.28 7.66
CA VAL A 27 0.11 -5.74 8.06
C VAL A 27 -0.29 -6.12 9.50
N GLY A 28 0.39 -7.09 10.12
CA GLY A 28 0.16 -7.49 11.51
C GLY A 28 -1.13 -8.29 11.74
N MET A 29 -1.85 -8.65 10.67
CA MET A 29 -3.01 -9.55 10.68
C MET A 29 -2.97 -10.46 9.45
N ALA A 30 -3.82 -11.48 9.43
CA ALA A 30 -3.95 -12.35 8.26
C ALA A 30 -4.53 -11.57 7.08
N VAL A 31 -3.70 -11.31 6.06
CA VAL A 31 -4.07 -10.67 4.80
C VAL A 31 -3.54 -11.53 3.66
N SER A 32 -4.39 -11.80 2.66
CA SER A 32 -3.94 -12.54 1.49
C SER A 32 -3.07 -11.65 0.58
N PRO A 33 -2.10 -12.21 -0.17
CA PRO A 33 -1.36 -11.43 -1.16
C PRO A 33 -2.26 -10.69 -2.15
N GLU A 34 -3.39 -11.29 -2.52
CA GLU A 34 -4.37 -10.69 -3.43
C GLU A 34 -5.05 -9.44 -2.82
N GLU A 35 -5.45 -9.51 -1.55
CA GLU A 35 -6.05 -8.38 -0.85
C GLU A 35 -5.04 -7.23 -0.70
N PHE A 36 -3.80 -7.56 -0.34
CA PHE A 36 -2.70 -6.59 -0.28
C PHE A 36 -2.45 -5.93 -1.65
N ASN A 37 -2.31 -6.74 -2.70
CA ASN A 37 -2.01 -6.24 -4.05
C ASN A 37 -3.15 -5.38 -4.62
N THR A 38 -4.40 -5.76 -4.33
CA THR A 38 -5.58 -4.96 -4.68
C THR A 38 -5.53 -3.59 -4.00
N GLU A 39 -5.12 -3.53 -2.74
CA GLU A 39 -5.03 -2.25 -2.03
C GLU A 39 -3.86 -1.39 -2.52
N VAL A 40 -2.71 -2.00 -2.86
CA VAL A 40 -1.61 -1.27 -3.51
C VAL A 40 -2.07 -0.63 -4.82
N GLN A 41 -2.79 -1.38 -5.67
CA GLN A 41 -3.35 -0.86 -6.91
C GLN A 41 -4.29 0.32 -6.69
N ARG A 42 -5.17 0.22 -5.69
CA ARG A 42 -6.07 1.32 -5.33
C ARG A 42 -5.31 2.54 -4.86
N MET A 43 -4.31 2.37 -3.98
CA MET A 43 -3.52 3.49 -3.47
C MET A 43 -2.73 4.20 -4.58
N GLU A 44 -2.17 3.46 -5.53
CA GLU A 44 -1.48 4.05 -6.68
C GLU A 44 -2.47 4.78 -7.60
N HIS A 45 -3.61 4.17 -7.91
CA HIS A 45 -4.67 4.80 -8.72
C HIS A 45 -5.26 6.06 -8.05
N GLU A 46 -5.39 6.06 -6.73
CA GLU A 46 -5.78 7.23 -5.93
C GLU A 46 -4.68 8.30 -5.86
N GLY A 47 -3.48 7.99 -6.34
CA GLY A 47 -2.31 8.87 -6.30
C GLY A 47 -1.74 9.04 -4.90
N ILE A 48 -1.98 8.11 -3.98
CA ILE A 48 -1.44 8.11 -2.60
C ILE A 48 0.02 7.65 -2.59
N ILE A 49 0.34 6.67 -3.43
CA ILE A 49 1.71 6.18 -3.66
C ILE A 49 2.05 6.27 -5.15
N ALA A 50 3.34 6.23 -5.47
CA ALA A 50 3.82 6.25 -6.85
C ALA A 50 4.99 5.29 -7.08
N ASN A 51 5.33 5.07 -8.35
CA ASN A 51 6.43 4.21 -8.80
C ASN A 51 6.27 2.73 -8.39
N VAL A 52 5.06 2.22 -8.55
CA VAL A 52 4.73 0.78 -8.43
C VAL A 52 4.60 0.19 -9.84
N LYS A 53 5.02 -1.06 -10.01
CA LYS A 53 4.82 -1.84 -11.23
C LYS A 53 4.01 -3.08 -10.94
N TYR A 54 3.25 -3.50 -11.95
CA TYR A 54 2.45 -4.71 -11.90
C TYR A 54 2.91 -5.67 -12.99
N ALA A 55 3.07 -6.93 -12.63
CA ALA A 55 3.23 -8.02 -13.58
C ALA A 55 2.08 -9.02 -13.39
N ARG A 56 1.73 -9.74 -14.44
CA ARG A 56 0.82 -10.88 -14.35
C ARG A 56 1.64 -12.16 -14.37
N GLY A 57 1.47 -13.00 -13.36
CA GLY A 57 2.08 -14.32 -13.30
C GLY A 57 1.34 -15.33 -14.18
N ALA A 58 1.80 -16.59 -14.13
CA ALA A 58 1.33 -17.65 -15.02
C ALA A 58 -0.13 -18.10 -14.76
N HIS A 59 -0.68 -17.77 -13.59
CA HIS A 59 -2.03 -18.14 -13.16
C HIS A 59 -2.93 -16.90 -12.95
N ASP A 60 -2.72 -15.84 -13.72
CA ASP A 60 -3.41 -14.54 -13.57
C ASP A 60 -3.19 -13.84 -12.21
N GLU A 61 -2.23 -14.31 -11.42
CA GLU A 61 -1.80 -13.65 -10.18
C GLU A 61 -1.16 -12.29 -10.49
N VAL A 62 -1.63 -11.25 -9.82
CA VAL A 62 -1.02 -9.93 -9.89
C VAL A 62 0.20 -9.92 -8.98
N LEU A 63 1.37 -9.66 -9.54
CA LEU A 63 2.59 -9.37 -8.81
C LEU A 63 2.78 -7.86 -8.72
N VAL A 64 3.01 -7.37 -7.51
CA VAL A 64 3.32 -5.97 -7.22
C VAL A 64 4.82 -5.84 -7.00
N VAL A 65 5.43 -4.85 -7.64
CA VAL A 65 6.85 -4.52 -7.47
C VAL A 65 6.96 -3.04 -7.12
N PHE A 66 7.52 -2.74 -5.97
CA PHE A 66 7.87 -1.38 -5.59
C PHE A 66 9.23 -1.03 -6.19
N LEU A 67 9.28 -0.03 -7.07
CA LEU A 67 10.56 0.41 -7.62
C LEU A 67 11.41 1.06 -6.52
N LYS A 68 12.71 1.19 -6.75
CA LYS A 68 13.63 1.88 -5.82
C LYS A 68 13.17 3.33 -5.51
N GLU A 69 12.45 3.94 -6.43
CA GLU A 69 11.90 5.29 -6.31
C GLU A 69 10.43 5.29 -5.83
N ALA A 70 9.91 4.17 -5.32
CA ALA A 70 8.58 4.11 -4.73
C ALA A 70 8.48 5.07 -3.54
N VAL A 71 7.43 5.90 -3.55
CA VAL A 71 7.26 6.98 -2.58
C VAL A 71 5.80 7.14 -2.19
N VAL A 72 5.60 7.69 -0.99
CA VAL A 72 4.34 8.33 -0.61
C VAL A 72 4.28 9.69 -1.29
N THR A 73 3.21 9.97 -2.03
CA THR A 73 3.06 11.25 -2.74
C THR A 73 2.65 12.37 -1.77
N PRO A 74 2.63 13.65 -2.20
CA PRO A 74 2.04 14.73 -1.40
C PRO A 74 0.59 14.46 -0.99
N ARG A 75 -0.20 13.80 -1.86
CA ARG A 75 -1.57 13.39 -1.55
C ARG A 75 -1.60 12.26 -0.52
N GLY A 76 -0.66 11.33 -0.58
CA GLY A 76 -0.51 10.30 0.43
C GLY A 76 -0.16 10.84 1.81
N ASN A 77 0.69 11.88 1.87
CA ASN A 77 0.98 12.57 3.13
C ASN A 77 -0.26 13.27 3.70
N ALA A 78 -1.04 13.96 2.87
CA ALA A 78 -2.32 14.54 3.32
C ALA A 78 -3.31 13.47 3.81
N TYR A 79 -3.33 12.30 3.17
CA TYR A 79 -4.13 11.16 3.62
C TYR A 79 -3.67 10.64 4.99
N ILE A 80 -2.36 10.56 5.25
CA ILE A 80 -1.83 10.23 6.58
C ILE A 80 -2.30 11.24 7.63
N ASP A 81 -2.22 12.53 7.34
CA ASP A 81 -2.67 13.58 8.26
C ASP A 81 -4.17 13.44 8.60
N GLU A 82 -4.99 13.11 7.60
CA GLU A 82 -6.42 12.83 7.82
C GLU A 82 -6.65 11.59 8.68
N LEU A 83 -5.89 10.51 8.45
CA LEU A 83 -5.98 9.31 9.28
C LEU A 83 -5.60 9.63 10.73
N MET A 84 -4.46 10.31 10.94
CA MET A 84 -3.99 10.67 12.28
C MET A 84 -5.03 11.49 13.05
N LYS A 85 -5.72 12.43 12.40
CA LYS A 85 -6.79 13.24 13.02
C LYS A 85 -8.05 12.44 13.36
N ARG A 86 -8.36 11.38 12.62
CA ARG A 86 -9.58 10.57 12.84
C ARG A 86 -9.41 9.55 13.95
N TYR A 87 -8.17 9.14 14.23
CA TYR A 87 -7.83 8.09 15.20
C TYR A 87 -7.04 8.61 16.41
N SER A 88 -6.87 9.93 16.53
CA SER A 88 -6.40 10.65 17.73
C SER A 88 -7.55 11.00 18.66
#